data_AF-T0HH58-F1
#
_entry.id   AF-T0HH58-F1
#
_cell.length_a   1.000
_cell.length_b   1.000
_cell.length_c   1.000
_cell.angle_alpha   90.00
_cell.angle_beta   90.00
_cell.angle_gamma   90.00
#
_symmetry.space_group_name_H-M   'P 1'
#
loop_
_entity.id
_entity.type
_entity.pdbx_description
1 polymer ?
#
loop_
_entity_poly.entity_id
_entity_poly.type
_entity_poly.pdbx_seq_one_letter_code
_entity_poly.pdbx_strand_id
1 'polypeptide(L)' 'MHNHLQCATVVADMSDAELIEIWSKMADPDRPTDLEEAVVDEMERRDIDF' A
#
# COMPACT_ATOMS: atom_id res chain seq x y z
N MET A 1 -4.66 7.25 -14.87
CA MET A 1 -4.03 5.91 -14.98
C MET A 1 -2.51 5.99 -15.09
N HIS A 2 -1.83 6.88 -14.35
CA HIS A 2 -0.35 6.99 -14.39
C HIS A 2 0.31 6.99 -13.01
N ASN A 3 -0.47 7.08 -11.92
CA ASN A 3 0.09 7.28 -10.58
C ASN A 3 0.28 5.96 -9.82
N HIS A 4 -0.67 5.01 -9.92
CA HIS A 4 -0.58 3.72 -9.23
C HIS A 4 0.70 2.93 -9.57
N LEU A 5 1.11 2.85 -10.84
CA LEU A 5 2.37 2.16 -11.23
C LEU A 5 3.62 2.85 -10.63
N GLN A 6 3.57 4.18 -10.47
CA GLN A 6 4.65 4.93 -9.81
C GLN A 6 4.65 4.64 -8.30
N CYS A 7 3.47 4.62 -7.68
CA CYS A 7 3.30 4.24 -6.27
C CYS A 7 3.77 2.80 -6.01
N ALA A 8 3.45 1.84 -6.88
CA ALA A 8 3.88 0.44 -6.74
C ALA A 8 5.41 0.30 -6.64
N THR A 9 6.16 1.10 -7.41
CA THR A 9 7.63 1.08 -7.34
C THR A 9 8.13 1.63 -6.00
N VAL A 10 7.52 2.71 -5.50
CA VAL A 10 7.88 3.31 -4.22
C VAL A 10 7.56 2.37 -3.06
N VAL A 11 6.38 1.75 -3.09
CA VAL A 11 5.89 0.85 -2.05
C VAL A 11 6.68 -0.47 -2.03
N ALA A 12 7.14 -0.96 -3.18
CA ALA A 12 8.01 -2.13 -3.25
C ALA A 12 9.34 -1.97 -2.49
N ASP A 13 9.83 -0.75 -2.30
CA ASP A 13 11.04 -0.45 -1.53
C ASP A 13 10.78 -0.22 -0.03
N MET A 14 9.50 -0.14 0.40
CA MET A 14 9.14 0.04 1.81
C MET A 14 9.34 -1.23 2.62
N SER A 15 9.60 -1.06 3.91
CA SER A 15 9.59 -2.15 4.90
C SER A 15 8.16 -2.52 5.30
N ASP A 16 7.97 -3.75 5.79
CA ASP A 16 6.66 -4.23 6.23
C ASP A 16 6.06 -3.35 7.35
N ALA A 17 6.90 -2.77 8.21
CA ALA A 17 6.47 -1.84 9.25
C ALA A 17 5.88 -0.53 8.69
N GLU A 18 6.47 0.00 7.61
CA GLU A 18 5.97 1.20 6.93
C GLU A 18 4.65 0.91 6.21
N LEU A 19 4.53 -0.26 5.58
CA LEU A 19 3.29 -0.70 4.94
C LEU A 19 2.14 -0.79 5.96
N ILE A 20 2.38 -1.46 7.09
CA ILE A 20 1.41 -1.58 8.19
C ILE A 20 1.05 -0.20 8.77
N GLU A 21 2.03 0.69 8.92
CA GLU A 21 1.77 2.04 9.43
C GLU A 21 0.82 2.81 8.49
N ILE A 22 1.02 2.73 7.17
CA ILE A 22 0.15 3.38 6.19
C ILE A 22 -1.24 2.74 6.21
N TRP A 23 -1.33 1.41 6.19
CA TRP A 23 -2.59 0.68 6.31
C TRP A 23 -3.38 1.08 7.55
N SER A 24 -2.73 1.17 8.71
CA SER A 24 -3.38 1.55 9.99
C SER A 24 -3.94 2.98 10.02
N LYS A 25 -3.43 3.85 9.14
CA LYS A 25 -3.84 5.26 9.02
C LYS A 25 -4.84 5.49 7.88
N MET A 26 -5.15 4.46 7.10
CA MET A 26 -6.08 4.56 5.99
C MET A 26 -7.46 5.01 6.48
N ALA A 27 -7.95 6.11 5.91
CA ALA A 27 -9.18 6.74 6.39
C ALA A 27 -10.44 6.00 5.92
N ASP A 28 -10.40 5.39 4.73
CA ASP A 28 -11.50 4.66 4.11
C ASP A 28 -10.97 3.48 3.28
N PRO A 29 -10.94 2.26 3.84
CA PRO A 29 -10.46 1.06 3.14
C PRO A 29 -11.29 0.66 1.91
N ASP A 30 -12.55 1.10 1.83
CA ASP A 30 -13.41 0.81 0.67
C ASP A 30 -13.11 1.75 -0.51
N ARG A 31 -12.35 2.83 -0.27
CA ARG A 31 -12.01 3.84 -1.28
C ARG A 31 -10.56 4.32 -1.13
N PRO A 32 -9.57 3.43 -1.30
CA PRO A 32 -8.17 3.80 -1.18
C PRO A 32 -7.75 4.81 -2.25
N THR A 33 -6.81 5.67 -1.90
CA THR A 33 -6.03 6.45 -2.86
C THR A 33 -5.07 5.57 -3.66
N ASP A 34 -4.52 6.08 -4.76
CA ASP A 34 -3.55 5.32 -5.59
C ASP A 34 -2.35 4.76 -4.78
N LEU A 35 -1.91 5.48 -3.74
CA LEU A 35 -0.83 5.05 -2.84
C LEU A 35 -1.31 3.95 -1.89
N GLU A 36 -2.49 4.12 -1.29
CA GLU A 36 -3.09 3.16 -0.38
C GLU A 36 -3.41 1.84 -1.08
N GLU A 37 -3.90 1.89 -2.32
CA GLU A 37 -4.12 0.70 -3.15
C GLU A 37 -2.80 -0.02 -3.44
N ALA A 38 -1.73 0.72 -3.79
CA ALA A 38 -0.41 0.13 -3.98
C ALA A 38 0.16 -0.49 -2.69
N VAL A 39 -0.14 0.08 -1.52
CA VAL A 39 0.21 -0.49 -0.20
C VAL A 39 -0.52 -1.80 0.03
N VAL A 40 -1.83 -1.86 -0.23
CA VAL A 40 -2.61 -3.10 -0.12
C VAL A 40 -2.05 -4.18 -1.04
N ASP A 41 -1.85 -3.85 -2.31
CA ASP A 41 -1.30 -4.79 -3.30
C ASP A 41 0.06 -5.34 -2.88
N GLU A 42 0.94 -4.49 -2.34
CA GLU A 42 2.25 -4.93 -1.88
C GLU A 42 2.16 -5.79 -0.60
N MET A 43 1.27 -5.46 0.33
CA MET A 43 1.05 -6.26 1.53
C MET A 43 0.49 -7.65 1.18
N GLU A 44 -0.46 -7.73 0.24
CA GLU A 44 -0.98 -8.99 -0.29
C GLU A 44 0.12 -9.79 -1.02
N ARG A 45 0.96 -9.12 -1.83
CA ARG A 45 2.08 -9.76 -2.53
C ARG A 45 3.12 -10.35 -1.56
N ARG A 46 3.30 -9.74 -0.39
CA ARG A 46 4.24 -10.17 0.66
C ARG A 46 3.65 -11.13 1.68
N ASP A 47 2.35 -11.41 1.62
CA ASP A 47 1.64 -12.24 2.60
C ASP A 47 1.79 -11.67 4.04
N ILE A 48 1.70 -10.35 4.17
CA ILE A 48 1.71 -9.67 5.47
C ILE A 48 0.31 -9.79 6.06
N ASP A 49 0.17 -10.46 7.20
CA ASP A 49 -1.08 -10.50 7.97
C ASP A 49 -1.24 -9.22 8.81
N PHE A 50 -2.43 -8.61 8.78
CA PHE A 50 -2.78 -7.38 9.49
C PHE A 50 -4.19 -7.41 10.11
#